data_AF-A0A4U3M629-F1
#
_entry.id   AF-A0A4U3M629-F1
#
_cell.length_a   1.000
_cell.length_b   1.000
_cell.length_c   1.000
_cell.angle_alpha   90.00
_cell.angle_beta   90.00
_cell.angle_gamma   90.00
#
_symmetry.space_group_name_H-M   'P 1'
#
loop_
_entity.id
_entity.type
_entity.pdbx_description
1 polymer ?
#
loop_
_entity_poly.entity_id
_entity_poly.type
_entity_poly.pdbx_seq_one_letter_code
_entity_poly.pdbx_strand_id
1 'polypeptide(L)'
;MQYHYQWLTPFDAKRTTVVCLHGFTGTLATFAAVFPSQTPYNVLGIDLPGHGATASLVAPERYTMKQVCHDLAELTESLNLPCFCLLGYSMGARTALGFALHYPQKVQHLLLESGSPGLATAAERQARICQDHRLAERLLEEPLVDFIDFWQELPLFQTQKALSVAQQMAIRQERLSQSAFGLASSLWYMGTGAQESYWERLAELQPIPTDLLVGGEDQKFIGIAKKMQVRQPLLRLTIFPEAGHCIHLEQPTIFYEKVTALLEGAI
;
A
#
# COMPACT_ATOMS: atom_id res chain seq x y z
N MET A 1 -2.98 -19.87 -0.96
CA MET A 1 -3.81 -18.99 -0.10
C MET A 1 -4.85 -18.34 -0.99
N GLN A 2 -6.11 -18.28 -0.58
CA GLN A 2 -7.14 -17.63 -1.39
C GLN A 2 -7.17 -16.13 -1.07
N TYR A 3 -6.77 -15.31 -2.04
CA TYR A 3 -6.85 -13.86 -1.96
C TYR A 3 -8.26 -13.41 -2.36
N HIS A 4 -8.79 -12.44 -1.63
CA HIS A 4 -9.95 -11.68 -2.09
C HIS A 4 -9.49 -10.53 -2.99
N TYR A 5 -10.15 -10.38 -4.13
CA TYR A 5 -9.91 -9.31 -5.08
C TYR A 5 -11.21 -8.93 -5.76
N GLN A 6 -11.26 -7.71 -6.29
CA GLN A 6 -12.41 -7.19 -7.02
C GLN A 6 -11.97 -6.26 -8.15
N TRP A 7 -12.60 -6.41 -9.32
CA TRP A 7 -12.58 -5.37 -10.36
C TRP A 7 -13.45 -4.20 -9.90
N LEU A 8 -12.81 -3.08 -9.55
CA LEU A 8 -13.47 -1.85 -9.12
C LEU A 8 -14.05 -1.05 -10.28
N THR A 9 -13.63 -1.38 -11.50
CA THR A 9 -14.19 -0.87 -12.75
C THR A 9 -14.58 -2.03 -13.66
N PRO A 10 -15.53 -1.86 -14.59
CA PRO A 10 -15.85 -2.88 -15.57
C PRO A 10 -14.61 -3.26 -16.39
N PHE A 11 -14.32 -4.56 -16.47
CA PHE A 11 -13.16 -5.06 -17.20
C PHE A 11 -13.34 -4.93 -18.72
N ASP A 12 -12.32 -4.41 -19.39
CA ASP A 12 -12.18 -4.34 -20.85
C ASP A 12 -10.74 -4.72 -21.22
N ALA A 13 -10.57 -5.79 -22.01
CA ALA A 13 -9.27 -6.33 -22.39
C ALA A 13 -8.39 -5.34 -23.19
N LYS A 14 -8.94 -4.23 -23.70
CA LYS A 14 -8.18 -3.18 -24.40
C LYS A 14 -7.57 -2.13 -23.46
N ARG A 15 -8.01 -2.09 -22.20
CA ARG A 15 -7.58 -1.10 -21.22
C ARG A 15 -6.37 -1.58 -20.44
N THR A 16 -5.49 -0.66 -20.08
CA THR A 16 -4.41 -0.94 -19.14
C THR A 16 -4.99 -1.28 -17.77
N THR A 17 -4.44 -2.31 -17.13
CA THR A 17 -4.81 -2.71 -15.78
C THR A 17 -3.96 -2.01 -14.74
N VAL A 18 -4.60 -1.44 -13.73
CA VAL A 18 -3.98 -0.92 -12.51
C VAL A 18 -4.35 -1.86 -11.36
N VAL A 19 -3.35 -2.53 -10.81
CA VAL A 19 -3.48 -3.37 -9.61
C VAL A 19 -3.22 -2.49 -8.39
N CYS A 20 -4.16 -2.46 -7.45
CA CYS A 20 -4.13 -1.57 -6.29
C CYS A 20 -3.97 -2.36 -4.98
N LEU A 21 -2.96 -1.99 -4.19
CA LEU A 21 -2.63 -2.62 -2.90
C LEU A 21 -2.80 -1.62 -1.75
N HIS A 22 -3.68 -1.92 -0.80
CA HIS A 22 -4.07 -1.01 0.27
C HIS A 22 -3.04 -0.96 1.44
N GLY A 23 -3.23 0.01 2.34
CA GLY A 23 -2.44 0.17 3.56
C GLY A 23 -2.89 -0.72 4.72
N PHE A 24 -2.12 -0.74 5.81
CA PHE A 24 -2.52 -1.44 7.04
C PHE A 24 -3.83 -0.85 7.58
N THR A 25 -4.74 -1.70 8.07
CA THR A 25 -6.13 -1.37 8.48
C THR A 25 -7.06 -0.89 7.35
N GLY A 26 -6.67 -1.05 6.08
CA GLY A 26 -7.52 -0.79 4.91
C GLY A 26 -7.96 -2.07 4.21
N THR A 27 -8.71 -1.90 3.12
CA THR A 27 -9.15 -2.93 2.18
C THR A 27 -9.05 -2.42 0.75
N LEU A 28 -9.34 -3.27 -0.22
CA LEU A 28 -9.49 -2.90 -1.63
C LEU A 28 -10.53 -1.78 -1.86
N ALA A 29 -11.49 -1.60 -0.95
CA ALA A 29 -12.57 -0.62 -1.10
C ALA A 29 -12.06 0.82 -1.03
N THR A 30 -10.92 1.05 -0.39
CA THR A 30 -10.27 2.37 -0.27
C THR A 30 -10.01 3.02 -1.63
N PHE A 31 -9.79 2.21 -2.69
CA PHE A 31 -9.56 2.71 -4.05
C PHE A 31 -10.84 2.91 -4.87
N ALA A 32 -11.99 2.40 -4.41
CA ALA A 32 -13.23 2.49 -5.18
C ALA A 32 -13.73 3.93 -5.34
N ALA A 33 -13.43 4.81 -4.38
CA ALA A 33 -13.76 6.23 -4.44
C ALA A 33 -12.73 7.06 -5.24
N VAL A 34 -11.57 6.47 -5.56
CA VAL A 34 -10.46 7.16 -6.23
C VAL A 34 -10.64 7.14 -7.74
N PHE A 35 -11.02 5.99 -8.29
CA PHE A 35 -11.19 5.80 -9.72
C PHE A 35 -12.66 5.99 -10.13
N PRO A 36 -13.00 7.01 -10.95
CA PRO A 36 -14.36 7.18 -11.43
C PRO A 36 -14.76 6.02 -12.33
N SER A 37 -16.05 5.68 -12.38
CA SER A 37 -16.56 4.55 -13.16
C SER A 37 -16.27 4.65 -14.67
N GLN A 38 -16.08 5.86 -15.20
CA GLN A 38 -15.73 6.09 -16.61
C GLN A 38 -14.22 6.13 -16.87
N THR A 39 -13.37 5.83 -15.89
CA THR A 39 -11.91 5.81 -16.07
C THR A 39 -11.50 4.87 -17.23
N PRO A 40 -10.46 5.20 -18.01
CA PRO A 40 -9.99 4.34 -19.11
C PRO A 40 -9.17 3.13 -18.65
N TYR A 41 -9.10 2.85 -17.33
CA TYR A 41 -8.34 1.75 -16.76
C TYR A 41 -9.23 0.61 -16.25
N ASN A 42 -8.70 -0.62 -16.30
CA ASN A 42 -9.21 -1.72 -15.48
C ASN A 42 -8.59 -1.59 -14.09
N VAL A 43 -9.39 -1.44 -13.04
CA VAL A 43 -8.87 -1.26 -11.68
C VAL A 43 -9.13 -2.54 -10.90
N LEU A 44 -8.06 -3.22 -10.50
CA LEU A 44 -8.12 -4.44 -9.70
C LEU A 44 -7.66 -4.12 -8.28
N GLY A 45 -8.60 -4.12 -7.33
CA GLY A 45 -8.26 -4.03 -5.91
C GLY A 45 -8.03 -5.42 -5.32
N ILE A 46 -7.04 -5.55 -4.44
CA ILE A 46 -6.70 -6.81 -3.76
C ILE A 46 -6.61 -6.57 -2.26
N ASP A 47 -7.30 -7.40 -1.47
CA ASP A 47 -7.12 -7.45 -0.03
C ASP A 47 -5.84 -8.23 0.30
N LEU A 48 -4.89 -7.59 0.98
CA LEU A 48 -3.64 -8.21 1.40
C LEU A 48 -3.86 -9.17 2.59
N PRO A 49 -2.95 -10.12 2.84
CA PRO A 49 -3.07 -11.05 3.96
C PRO A 49 -3.34 -10.37 5.29
N GLY A 50 -4.29 -10.91 6.06
CA GLY A 50 -4.70 -10.35 7.35
C GLY A 50 -5.69 -9.20 7.27
N HIS A 51 -6.15 -8.83 6.08
CA HIS A 51 -7.04 -7.70 5.86
C HIS A 51 -8.26 -8.09 5.01
N GLY A 52 -9.33 -7.33 5.20
CA GLY A 52 -10.57 -7.46 4.44
C GLY A 52 -11.10 -8.90 4.41
N ALA A 53 -11.42 -9.39 3.22
CA ALA A 53 -11.96 -10.74 3.02
C ALA A 53 -10.90 -11.79 2.64
N THR A 54 -9.61 -11.42 2.59
CA THR A 54 -8.52 -12.39 2.36
C THR A 54 -8.34 -13.28 3.59
N ALA A 55 -8.20 -14.60 3.34
CA ALA A 55 -8.16 -15.60 4.40
C ALA A 55 -7.07 -15.29 5.45
N SER A 56 -7.47 -15.21 6.72
CA SER A 56 -6.55 -14.85 7.81
C SER A 56 -6.12 -16.02 8.70
N LEU A 57 -6.69 -17.21 8.54
CA LEU A 57 -6.27 -18.41 9.29
C LEU A 57 -5.45 -19.32 8.37
N VAL A 58 -4.20 -18.91 8.13
CA VAL A 58 -3.25 -19.61 7.27
C VAL A 58 -1.91 -19.76 7.97
N ALA A 59 -1.02 -20.61 7.42
CA ALA A 59 0.32 -20.79 7.97
C ALA A 59 1.09 -19.46 8.02
N PRO A 60 1.83 -19.16 9.11
CA PRO A 60 2.60 -17.92 9.29
C PRO A 60 3.45 -17.50 8.08
N GLU A 61 4.06 -18.46 7.39
CA GLU A 61 4.94 -18.24 6.25
C GLU A 61 4.22 -17.55 5.09
N ARG A 62 2.89 -17.73 4.99
CA ARG A 62 2.04 -17.11 3.97
C ARG A 62 1.92 -15.60 4.12
N TYR A 63 2.21 -15.07 5.31
CA TYR A 63 2.26 -13.64 5.53
C TYR A 63 3.62 -13.03 5.22
N THR A 64 4.69 -13.80 5.00
CA THR A 64 5.99 -13.16 4.76
C THR A 64 5.96 -12.34 3.47
N MET A 65 6.61 -11.17 3.46
CA MET A 65 6.61 -10.28 2.29
C MET A 65 7.00 -11.00 0.98
N LYS A 66 7.99 -11.90 1.06
CA LYS A 66 8.41 -12.75 -0.05
C LYS A 66 7.28 -13.65 -0.55
N GLN A 67 6.57 -14.33 0.35
CA GLN A 67 5.47 -15.20 -0.01
C GLN A 67 4.27 -14.41 -0.54
N VAL A 68 3.99 -13.22 0.03
CA VAL A 68 2.95 -12.33 -0.49
C VAL A 68 3.26 -11.90 -1.92
N CYS A 69 4.50 -11.52 -2.23
CA CYS A 69 4.89 -11.17 -3.60
C CYS A 69 4.72 -12.35 -4.56
N HIS A 70 5.09 -13.55 -4.12
CA HIS A 70 4.91 -14.78 -4.91
C HIS A 70 3.42 -15.07 -5.18
N ASP A 71 2.59 -15.01 -4.14
CA ASP A 71 1.15 -15.26 -4.24
C ASP A 71 0.47 -14.24 -5.17
N LEU A 72 0.87 -12.96 -5.12
CA LEU A 72 0.38 -11.94 -6.04
C LEU A 72 0.81 -12.23 -7.49
N ALA A 73 1.99 -12.80 -7.70
CA ALA A 73 2.45 -13.18 -9.04
C ALA A 73 1.62 -14.35 -9.60
N GLU A 74 1.33 -15.37 -8.77
CA GLU A 74 0.44 -16.46 -9.13
C GLU A 74 -1.00 -15.98 -9.40
N LEU A 75 -1.52 -15.09 -8.55
CA LEU A 75 -2.85 -14.51 -8.71
C LEU A 75 -2.97 -13.75 -10.03
N THR A 76 -2.05 -12.82 -10.30
CA THR A 76 -2.08 -12.02 -11.54
C THR A 76 -1.86 -12.87 -12.79
N GLU A 77 -1.06 -13.93 -12.71
CA GLU A 77 -0.95 -14.93 -13.79
C GLU A 77 -2.30 -15.64 -14.04
N SER A 78 -2.97 -16.10 -12.98
CA SER A 78 -4.28 -16.78 -13.10
C SER A 78 -5.38 -15.88 -13.68
N LEU A 79 -5.23 -14.56 -13.54
CA LEU A 79 -6.12 -13.55 -14.11
C LEU A 79 -5.74 -13.15 -15.54
N ASN A 80 -4.72 -13.79 -16.14
CA ASN A 80 -4.14 -13.45 -17.44
C ASN A 80 -3.66 -11.99 -17.50
N LEU A 81 -2.98 -11.52 -16.45
CA LEU A 81 -2.37 -10.20 -16.37
C LEU A 81 -0.84 -10.34 -16.47
N PRO A 82 -0.29 -10.46 -17.69
CA PRO A 82 1.15 -10.67 -17.89
C PRO A 82 1.98 -9.45 -17.51
N CYS A 83 1.42 -8.24 -17.68
CA CYS A 83 2.03 -6.97 -17.34
C CYS A 83 0.95 -5.94 -16.98
N PHE A 84 1.17 -5.13 -15.94
CA PHE A 84 0.20 -4.17 -15.42
C PHE A 84 0.87 -3.00 -14.70
N CYS A 85 0.13 -1.92 -14.48
CA CYS A 85 0.53 -0.84 -13.58
C CYS A 85 0.23 -1.24 -12.14
N LEU A 86 1.16 -0.99 -11.21
CA LEU A 86 1.04 -1.38 -9.81
C LEU A 86 1.03 -0.15 -8.92
N LEU A 87 -0.10 0.09 -8.27
CA LEU A 87 -0.31 1.15 -7.29
C LEU A 87 -0.34 0.55 -5.89
N GLY A 88 0.53 1.01 -5.01
CA GLY A 88 0.51 0.62 -3.60
C GLY A 88 0.47 1.82 -2.68
N TYR A 89 -0.30 1.70 -1.60
CA TYR A 89 -0.37 2.69 -0.52
C TYR A 89 0.26 2.16 0.78
N SER A 90 1.23 2.88 1.34
CA SER A 90 1.86 2.63 2.65
C SER A 90 2.38 1.19 2.81
N MET A 91 1.67 0.31 3.53
CA MET A 91 1.96 -1.13 3.55
C MET A 91 1.93 -1.74 2.14
N GLY A 92 0.87 -1.46 1.37
CA GLY A 92 0.75 -1.87 -0.01
C GLY A 92 1.83 -1.28 -0.91
N ALA A 93 2.35 -0.08 -0.62
CA ALA A 93 3.50 0.49 -1.33
C ALA A 93 4.79 -0.30 -1.05
N ARG A 94 5.02 -0.73 0.20
CA ARG A 94 6.14 -1.62 0.54
C ARG A 94 6.02 -2.97 -0.18
N THR A 95 4.82 -3.52 -0.24
CA THR A 95 4.52 -4.76 -0.98
C THR A 95 4.73 -4.58 -2.48
N ALA A 96 4.24 -3.49 -3.06
CA ALA A 96 4.39 -3.17 -4.47
C ALA A 96 5.86 -3.01 -4.87
N LEU A 97 6.65 -2.34 -4.04
CA LEU A 97 8.09 -2.24 -4.23
C LEU A 97 8.78 -3.61 -4.19
N GLY A 98 8.47 -4.44 -3.18
CA GLY A 98 8.99 -5.81 -3.11
C GLY A 98 8.60 -6.66 -4.32
N PHE A 99 7.35 -6.52 -4.79
CA PHE A 99 6.85 -7.20 -5.97
C PHE A 99 7.63 -6.79 -7.22
N ALA A 100 7.81 -5.49 -7.46
CA ALA A 100 8.56 -4.99 -8.61
C ALA A 100 10.04 -5.44 -8.61
N LEU A 101 10.64 -5.59 -7.42
CA LEU A 101 12.00 -6.10 -7.26
C LEU A 101 12.14 -7.62 -7.48
N HIS A 102 11.05 -8.39 -7.33
CA HIS A 102 11.07 -9.84 -7.54
C HIS A 102 10.50 -10.27 -8.90
N TYR A 103 9.57 -9.49 -9.44
CA TYR A 103 8.85 -9.76 -10.69
C TYR A 103 8.84 -8.53 -11.61
N PRO A 104 10.00 -7.93 -11.94
CA PRO A 104 10.07 -6.68 -12.69
C PRO A 104 9.38 -6.75 -14.06
N GLN A 105 9.40 -7.91 -14.71
CA GLN A 105 8.75 -8.15 -16.01
C GLN A 105 7.22 -8.04 -15.99
N LYS A 106 6.60 -8.11 -14.80
CA LYS A 106 5.13 -7.99 -14.64
C LYS A 106 4.68 -6.56 -14.38
N VAL A 107 5.61 -5.63 -14.14
CA VAL A 107 5.29 -4.25 -13.75
C VAL A 107 5.62 -3.30 -14.88
N GLN A 108 4.56 -2.75 -15.50
CA GLN A 108 4.68 -1.72 -16.52
C GLN A 108 5.06 -0.36 -15.92
N HIS A 109 4.50 -0.05 -14.76
CA HIS A 109 4.64 1.24 -14.08
C HIS A 109 4.40 1.03 -12.58
N LEU A 110 5.27 1.57 -11.73
CA LEU A 110 5.15 1.47 -10.27
C LEU A 110 4.77 2.82 -9.65
N LEU A 111 3.66 2.87 -8.92
CA LEU A 111 3.18 4.03 -8.18
C LEU A 111 3.20 3.72 -6.67
N LEU A 112 4.01 4.45 -5.91
CA LEU A 112 4.22 4.24 -4.48
C LEU A 112 3.70 5.44 -3.69
N GLU A 113 2.48 5.33 -3.18
CA GLU A 113 1.89 6.33 -2.30
C GLU A 113 2.35 6.12 -0.87
N SER A 114 3.04 7.11 -0.31
CA SER A 114 3.51 7.14 1.07
C SER A 114 4.24 5.84 1.47
N GLY A 115 5.07 5.35 0.55
CA GLY A 115 5.81 4.09 0.68
C GLY A 115 7.22 4.25 1.25
N SER A 116 7.89 3.12 1.49
CA SER A 116 9.31 3.09 1.87
C SER A 116 9.97 1.79 1.42
N PRO A 117 11.30 1.77 1.25
CA PRO A 117 12.07 0.54 1.01
C PRO A 117 12.36 -0.25 2.29
N GLY A 118 11.55 -0.09 3.34
CA GLY A 118 11.80 -0.66 4.67
C GLY A 118 12.81 0.13 5.49
N LEU A 119 13.33 -0.48 6.55
CA LEU A 119 14.32 0.12 7.44
C LEU A 119 15.74 -0.25 6.98
N ALA A 120 16.68 0.69 7.07
CA ALA A 120 18.01 0.55 6.47
C ALA A 120 18.89 -0.42 7.25
N THR A 121 18.84 -0.37 8.58
CA THR A 121 19.75 -1.14 9.44
C THR A 121 19.04 -2.29 10.16
N ALA A 122 19.80 -3.34 10.49
CA ALA A 122 19.31 -4.44 11.31
C ALA A 122 18.83 -3.96 12.71
N ALA A 123 19.48 -2.95 13.28
CA ALA A 123 19.10 -2.37 14.57
C ALA A 123 17.73 -1.67 14.52
N GLU A 124 17.50 -0.83 13.50
CA GLU A 124 16.18 -0.19 13.28
C GLU A 124 15.10 -1.24 13.05
N ARG A 125 15.39 -2.27 12.24
CA ARG A 125 14.46 -3.38 11.98
C ARG A 125 14.10 -4.11 13.28
N GLN A 126 15.10 -4.47 14.09
CA GLN A 126 14.88 -5.16 15.36
C GLN A 126 14.04 -4.31 16.33
N ALA A 127 14.34 -3.01 16.44
CA ALA A 127 13.55 -2.09 17.26
C ALA A 127 12.10 -2.02 16.79
N ARG A 128 11.88 -2.01 15.47
CA ARG A 128 10.55 -2.00 14.88
C ARG A 128 9.81 -3.33 15.05
N ILE A 129 10.48 -4.48 14.96
CA ILE A 129 9.89 -5.80 15.28
C ILE A 129 9.31 -5.78 16.69
N CYS A 130 10.06 -5.30 17.69
CA CYS A 130 9.56 -5.18 19.06
C CYS A 130 8.36 -4.22 19.19
N GLN A 131 8.26 -3.19 18.35
CA GLN A 131 7.09 -2.30 18.32
C GLN A 131 5.88 -2.98 17.65
N ASP A 132 6.09 -3.63 16.50
CA ASP A 132 5.06 -4.36 15.76
C ASP A 132 4.49 -5.50 16.62
N HIS A 133 5.33 -6.21 17.39
CA HIS A 133 4.89 -7.25 18.32
C HIS A 133 3.99 -6.70 19.43
N ARG A 134 4.34 -5.55 20.03
CA ARG A 134 3.48 -4.92 21.04
C ARG A 134 2.13 -4.47 20.48
N LEU A 135 2.11 -3.99 19.24
CA LEU A 135 0.85 -3.65 18.56
C LEU A 135 0.00 -4.91 18.28
N ALA A 136 0.64 -6.01 17.89
CA ALA A 136 -0.03 -7.28 17.70
C ALA A 136 -0.57 -7.87 19.01
N GLU A 137 0.18 -7.78 20.11
CA GLU A 137 -0.27 -8.16 21.46
C GLU A 137 -1.53 -7.37 21.84
N ARG A 138 -1.52 -6.05 21.67
CA ARG A 138 -2.71 -5.21 21.91
C ARG A 138 -3.92 -5.63 21.07
N LEU A 139 -3.74 -5.95 19.78
CA LEU A 139 -4.82 -6.46 18.94
C LEU A 139 -5.42 -7.77 19.46
N LEU A 140 -4.63 -8.62 20.12
CA LEU A 140 -5.09 -9.91 20.63
C LEU A 140 -5.66 -9.84 22.04
N GLU A 141 -5.25 -8.86 22.83
CA GLU A 141 -5.63 -8.70 24.23
C GLU A 141 -6.73 -7.65 24.46
N GLU A 142 -6.84 -6.66 23.58
CA GLU A 142 -7.81 -5.55 23.67
C GLU A 142 -8.92 -5.70 22.60
N PRO A 143 -10.13 -5.17 22.86
CA PRO A 143 -11.15 -5.01 21.82
C PRO A 143 -10.61 -4.24 20.60
N LEU A 144 -10.95 -4.69 19.38
CA LEU A 144 -10.50 -4.04 18.14
C LEU A 144 -10.83 -2.53 18.11
N VAL A 145 -11.97 -2.13 18.66
CA VAL A 145 -12.37 -0.72 18.73
C VAL A 145 -11.36 0.14 19.49
N ASP A 146 -10.80 -0.37 20.60
CA ASP A 146 -9.83 0.35 21.41
C ASP A 146 -8.48 0.48 20.68
N PHE A 147 -8.08 -0.57 19.95
CA PHE A 147 -6.92 -0.50 19.06
C PHE A 147 -7.14 0.53 17.95
N ILE A 148 -8.31 0.55 17.31
CA ILE A 148 -8.62 1.51 16.24
C ILE A 148 -8.69 2.94 16.77
N ASP A 149 -9.26 3.16 17.95
CA ASP A 149 -9.27 4.46 18.64
C ASP A 149 -7.85 4.98 18.87
N PHE A 150 -6.97 4.13 19.38
CA PHE A 150 -5.55 4.46 19.49
C PHE A 150 -4.90 4.72 18.11
N TRP A 151 -5.15 3.84 17.15
CA TRP A 151 -4.47 3.84 15.85
C TRP A 151 -4.79 5.08 15.04
N GLN A 152 -6.05 5.52 15.02
CA GLN A 152 -6.49 6.69 14.27
C GLN A 152 -5.99 8.02 14.87
N GLU A 153 -5.61 8.02 16.14
CA GLU A 153 -5.08 9.19 16.85
C GLU A 153 -3.55 9.34 16.70
N LEU A 154 -2.87 8.41 16.02
CA LEU A 154 -1.46 8.54 15.73
C LEU A 154 -1.18 9.83 14.94
N PRO A 155 -0.06 10.54 15.20
CA PRO A 155 0.29 11.77 14.48
C PRO A 155 0.32 11.62 12.95
N LEU A 156 0.57 10.40 12.46
CA LEU A 156 0.56 10.06 11.04
C LEU A 156 -0.78 10.35 10.34
N PHE A 157 -1.90 10.28 11.07
CA PHE A 157 -3.25 10.47 10.53
C PHE A 157 -3.89 11.80 10.98
N GLN A 158 -3.10 12.72 11.55
CA GLN A 158 -3.63 13.97 12.09
C GLN A 158 -4.38 14.82 11.05
N THR A 159 -3.93 14.81 9.78
CA THR A 159 -4.61 15.53 8.68
C THR A 159 -6.00 14.98 8.37
N GLN A 160 -6.26 13.69 8.66
CA GLN A 160 -7.57 13.07 8.43
C GLN A 160 -8.67 13.69 9.30
N LYS A 161 -8.31 14.37 10.40
CA LYS A 161 -9.27 15.10 11.26
C LYS A 161 -9.88 16.32 10.57
N ALA A 162 -9.28 16.80 9.49
CA ALA A 162 -9.82 17.88 8.67
C ALA A 162 -10.81 17.39 7.59
N LEU A 163 -10.93 16.07 7.39
CA LEU A 163 -11.89 15.50 6.45
C LEU A 163 -13.33 15.70 6.93
N SER A 164 -14.29 15.59 6.01
CA SER A 164 -15.71 15.60 6.40
C SER A 164 -16.02 14.47 7.39
N VAL A 165 -17.02 14.68 8.24
CA VAL A 165 -17.47 13.65 9.20
C VAL A 165 -17.82 12.35 8.49
N ALA A 166 -18.44 12.41 7.31
CA ALA A 166 -18.77 11.23 6.52
C ALA A 166 -17.53 10.45 6.08
N GLN A 167 -16.47 11.14 5.63
CA GLN A 167 -15.20 10.50 5.26
C GLN A 167 -14.51 9.88 6.48
N GLN A 168 -14.46 10.61 7.61
CA GLN A 168 -13.88 10.08 8.86
C GLN A 168 -14.62 8.82 9.33
N MET A 169 -15.95 8.83 9.26
CA MET A 169 -16.77 7.66 9.60
C MET A 169 -16.50 6.50 8.64
N ALA A 170 -16.43 6.74 7.32
CA ALA A 170 -16.13 5.69 6.35
C ALA A 170 -14.77 5.03 6.60
N ILE A 171 -13.72 5.83 6.82
CA ILE A 171 -12.37 5.36 7.17
C ILE A 171 -12.43 4.53 8.45
N ARG A 172 -13.12 5.02 9.48
CA ARG A 172 -13.25 4.30 10.75
C ARG A 172 -13.98 2.97 10.58
N GLN A 173 -15.06 2.92 9.80
CA GLN A 173 -15.80 1.69 9.54
C GLN A 173 -14.94 0.66 8.79
N GLU A 174 -14.14 1.09 7.81
CA GLU A 174 -13.19 0.21 7.12
C GLU A 174 -12.12 -0.36 8.07
N ARG A 175 -11.64 0.45 9.01
CA ARG A 175 -10.69 0.00 10.05
C ARG A 175 -11.33 -1.00 11.03
N LEU A 176 -12.59 -0.79 11.38
CA LEU A 176 -13.35 -1.66 12.29
C LEU A 176 -13.85 -2.95 11.63
N SER A 177 -13.88 -3.04 10.30
CA SER A 177 -14.28 -4.26 9.59
C SER A 177 -13.18 -5.33 9.56
N GLN A 178 -11.99 -5.01 10.03
CA GLN A 178 -10.83 -5.90 10.02
C GLN A 178 -10.94 -7.01 11.08
N SER A 179 -10.16 -8.08 10.89
CA SER A 179 -9.97 -9.10 11.92
C SER A 179 -8.77 -8.74 12.79
N ALA A 180 -8.94 -8.71 14.11
CA ALA A 180 -7.86 -8.47 15.06
C ALA A 180 -6.69 -9.46 14.88
N PHE A 181 -6.99 -10.75 14.72
CA PHE A 181 -5.99 -11.79 14.44
C PHE A 181 -5.29 -11.57 13.09
N GLY A 182 -6.05 -11.15 12.07
CA GLY A 182 -5.50 -10.83 10.75
C GLY A 182 -4.50 -9.68 10.81
N LEU A 183 -4.86 -8.59 11.49
CA LEU A 183 -3.98 -7.43 11.70
C LEU A 183 -2.73 -7.80 12.52
N ALA A 184 -2.87 -8.57 13.58
CA ALA A 184 -1.76 -9.05 14.40
C ALA A 184 -0.78 -9.90 13.56
N SER A 185 -1.30 -10.81 12.74
CA SER A 185 -0.51 -11.63 11.83
C SER A 185 0.23 -10.78 10.79
N SER A 186 -0.45 -9.76 10.24
CA SER A 186 0.21 -8.82 9.33
C SER A 186 1.35 -8.05 10.00
N LEU A 187 1.18 -7.59 11.25
CA LEU A 187 2.25 -6.92 12.00
C LEU A 187 3.45 -7.85 12.25
N TRP A 188 3.22 -9.09 12.65
CA TRP A 188 4.30 -10.05 12.92
C TRP A 188 5.15 -10.37 11.68
N TYR A 189 4.53 -10.54 10.51
CA TYR A 189 5.21 -11.12 9.34
C TYR A 189 5.35 -10.17 8.14
N MET A 190 4.50 -9.14 8.03
CA MET A 190 4.54 -8.07 7.01
C MET A 190 4.87 -6.68 7.59
N GLY A 191 5.04 -6.59 8.91
CA GLY A 191 5.44 -5.38 9.60
C GLY A 191 6.71 -4.78 8.98
N THR A 192 6.90 -3.47 9.12
CA THR A 192 8.08 -2.81 8.54
C THR A 192 9.38 -3.34 9.15
N GLY A 193 9.34 -3.86 10.38
CA GLY A 193 10.48 -4.52 11.00
C GLY A 193 10.81 -5.87 10.37
N ALA A 194 9.79 -6.69 10.09
CA ALA A 194 9.94 -8.02 9.50
C ALA A 194 10.40 -7.95 8.03
N GLN A 195 9.92 -6.97 7.27
CA GLN A 195 10.33 -6.73 5.89
C GLN A 195 11.86 -6.56 5.77
N GLU A 196 12.44 -7.13 4.73
CA GLU A 196 13.84 -6.89 4.38
C GLU A 196 14.09 -5.44 3.90
N SER A 197 15.35 -5.04 3.92
CA SER A 197 15.74 -3.72 3.45
C SER A 197 15.89 -3.72 1.93
N TYR A 198 15.11 -2.88 1.24
CA TYR A 198 15.23 -2.67 -0.21
C TYR A 198 16.09 -1.46 -0.57
N TRP A 199 16.68 -0.79 0.42
CA TRP A 199 17.44 0.44 0.23
C TRP A 199 18.60 0.28 -0.78
N GLU A 200 19.33 -0.85 -0.74
CA GLU A 200 20.44 -1.15 -1.66
C GLU A 200 19.96 -1.73 -3.01
N ARG A 201 18.69 -2.11 -3.09
CA ARG A 201 18.08 -2.74 -4.28
C ARG A 201 17.34 -1.76 -5.18
N LEU A 202 17.22 -0.47 -4.78
CA LEU A 202 16.51 0.55 -5.56
C LEU A 202 17.05 0.71 -6.99
N ALA A 203 18.34 0.40 -7.22
CA ALA A 203 18.93 0.40 -8.56
C ALA A 203 18.30 -0.65 -9.49
N GLU A 204 17.84 -1.79 -8.95
CA GLU A 204 17.24 -2.90 -9.70
C GLU A 204 15.86 -2.57 -10.28
N LEU A 205 15.24 -1.44 -9.89
CA LEU A 205 13.96 -1.01 -10.44
C LEU A 205 14.04 -0.60 -11.91
N GLN A 206 15.22 -0.34 -12.46
CA GLN A 206 15.35 -0.03 -13.89
C GLN A 206 15.01 -1.25 -14.75
N PRO A 207 14.25 -1.08 -15.85
CA PRO A 207 13.81 0.18 -16.47
C PRO A 207 12.39 0.65 -16.07
N ILE A 208 11.79 0.12 -14.99
CA ILE A 208 10.40 0.39 -14.61
C ILE A 208 10.21 1.88 -14.24
N PRO A 209 9.34 2.63 -14.95
CA PRO A 209 8.92 3.96 -14.51
C PRO A 209 8.34 3.89 -13.10
N THR A 210 8.95 4.61 -12.16
CA THR A 210 8.57 4.55 -10.74
C THR A 210 8.32 5.94 -10.17
N ASP A 211 7.13 6.13 -9.62
CA ASP A 211 6.66 7.38 -9.01
C ASP A 211 6.46 7.23 -7.51
N LEU A 212 7.04 8.16 -6.77
CA LEU A 212 6.89 8.34 -5.33
C LEU A 212 5.87 9.45 -5.11
N LEU A 213 4.71 9.10 -4.55
CA LEU A 213 3.63 10.04 -4.26
C LEU A 213 3.63 10.28 -2.75
N VAL A 214 3.81 11.53 -2.31
CA VAL A 214 3.86 11.87 -0.88
C VAL A 214 3.02 13.10 -0.57
N GLY A 215 2.35 13.10 0.59
CA GLY A 215 1.67 14.28 1.10
C GLY A 215 2.63 15.35 1.59
N GLY A 216 2.30 16.62 1.35
CA GLY A 216 3.05 17.81 1.76
C GLY A 216 3.14 17.96 3.28
N GLU A 217 2.17 17.43 4.01
CA GLU A 217 2.13 17.44 5.48
C GLU A 217 2.86 16.23 6.11
N ASP A 218 3.24 15.23 5.30
CA ASP A 218 3.96 14.03 5.77
C ASP A 218 5.48 14.19 5.63
N GLN A 219 6.07 15.01 6.50
CA GLN A 219 7.50 15.32 6.49
C GLN A 219 8.39 14.06 6.59
N LYS A 220 7.92 13.02 7.28
CA LYS A 220 8.63 11.75 7.39
C LYS A 220 8.75 11.08 6.03
N PHE A 221 7.64 10.91 5.31
CA PHE A 221 7.66 10.22 4.02
C PHE A 221 8.22 11.08 2.89
N ILE A 222 8.13 12.41 2.95
CA ILE A 222 8.93 13.32 2.09
C ILE A 222 10.43 13.03 2.26
N GLY A 223 10.90 12.95 3.51
CA GLY A 223 12.30 12.67 3.82
C GLY A 223 12.76 11.31 3.30
N ILE A 224 11.91 10.28 3.42
CA ILE A 224 12.17 8.94 2.87
C ILE A 224 12.25 8.99 1.35
N ALA A 225 11.27 9.60 0.67
CA ALA A 225 11.22 9.66 -0.78
C ALA A 225 12.42 10.42 -1.38
N LYS A 226 12.85 11.53 -0.76
CA LYS A 226 14.09 12.24 -1.16
C LYS A 226 15.33 11.35 -1.02
N LYS A 227 15.45 10.57 0.06
CA LYS A 227 16.55 9.61 0.23
C LYS A 227 16.51 8.49 -0.81
N MET A 228 15.31 8.02 -1.20
CA MET A 228 15.16 7.05 -2.28
C MET A 228 15.64 7.65 -3.61
N GLN A 229 15.23 8.87 -3.93
CA GLN A 229 15.64 9.57 -5.14
C GLN A 229 17.17 9.84 -5.20
N VAL A 230 17.82 10.10 -4.06
CA VAL A 230 19.29 10.20 -4.01
C VAL A 230 19.97 8.89 -4.43
N ARG A 231 19.40 7.73 -4.07
CA ARG A 231 19.96 6.41 -4.39
C ARG A 231 19.60 5.93 -5.80
N GLN A 232 18.44 6.31 -6.30
CA GLN A 232 18.01 6.06 -7.66
C GLN A 232 17.42 7.36 -8.24
N PRO A 233 18.22 8.18 -8.94
CA PRO A 233 17.80 9.47 -9.47
C PRO A 233 16.66 9.42 -10.48
N LEU A 234 16.38 8.26 -11.08
CA LEU A 234 15.25 8.07 -12.00
C LEU A 234 13.89 7.94 -11.30
N LEU A 235 13.85 7.82 -9.96
CA LEU A 235 12.59 7.85 -9.22
C LEU A 235 11.99 9.26 -9.30
N ARG A 236 10.75 9.35 -9.79
CA ARG A 236 10.01 10.61 -9.89
C ARG A 236 9.29 10.89 -8.59
N LEU A 237 9.46 12.08 -8.02
CA LEU A 237 8.84 12.48 -6.76
C LEU A 237 7.73 13.50 -7.01
N THR A 238 6.50 13.16 -6.64
CA THR A 238 5.35 14.06 -6.67
C THR A 238 4.88 14.35 -5.24
N ILE A 239 4.85 15.63 -4.88
CA ILE A 239 4.38 16.11 -3.57
C ILE A 239 2.97 16.68 -3.72
N PHE A 240 2.07 16.31 -2.82
CA PHE A 240 0.67 16.77 -2.76
C PHE A 240 0.51 17.77 -1.61
N PRO A 241 0.54 19.10 -1.88
CA PRO A 241 0.79 20.10 -0.83
C PRO A 241 -0.13 20.06 0.38
N GLU A 242 -1.42 19.79 0.20
CA GLU A 242 -2.43 19.82 1.28
C GLU A 242 -2.93 18.42 1.65
N ALA A 243 -2.06 17.41 1.55
CA ALA A 243 -2.34 16.04 1.94
C ALA A 243 -1.33 15.56 2.99
N GLY A 244 -1.78 14.73 3.91
CA GLY A 244 -0.95 13.96 4.82
C GLY A 244 -0.62 12.58 4.27
N HIS A 245 -0.70 11.56 5.12
CA HIS A 245 -0.22 10.22 4.76
C HIS A 245 -1.10 9.54 3.70
N CYS A 246 -2.42 9.76 3.70
CA CYS A 246 -3.38 9.03 2.87
C CYS A 246 -3.94 9.93 1.76
N ILE A 247 -3.09 10.23 0.77
CA ILE A 247 -3.35 11.21 -0.30
C ILE A 247 -4.63 10.87 -1.06
N HIS A 248 -4.84 9.60 -1.42
CA HIS A 248 -5.99 9.18 -2.20
C HIS A 248 -7.34 9.36 -1.48
N LEU A 249 -7.35 9.41 -0.14
CA LEU A 249 -8.55 9.72 0.65
C LEU A 249 -8.69 11.22 0.95
N GLU A 250 -7.57 11.92 1.08
CA GLU A 250 -7.52 13.34 1.43
C GLU A 250 -7.75 14.25 0.21
N GLN A 251 -7.25 13.84 -0.96
CA GLN A 251 -7.37 14.57 -2.23
C GLN A 251 -7.70 13.62 -3.41
N PRO A 252 -8.84 12.89 -3.39
CA PRO A 252 -9.14 11.83 -4.36
C PRO A 252 -9.10 12.32 -5.82
N THR A 253 -9.67 13.50 -6.11
CA THR A 253 -9.68 14.07 -7.47
C THR A 253 -8.28 14.40 -7.97
N ILE A 254 -7.49 15.11 -7.17
CA ILE A 254 -6.11 15.50 -7.52
C ILE A 254 -5.22 14.27 -7.64
N PHE A 255 -5.41 13.28 -6.76
CA PHE A 255 -4.71 12.01 -6.83
C PHE A 255 -5.01 11.29 -8.14
N TYR A 256 -6.28 11.14 -8.51
CA TYR A 256 -6.68 10.51 -9.77
C TYR A 256 -6.10 11.23 -11.00
N GLU A 257 -6.20 12.56 -11.05
CA GLU A 257 -5.67 13.37 -12.17
C GLU A 257 -4.15 13.17 -12.34
N LYS A 258 -3.39 13.24 -11.24
CA LYS A 258 -1.94 13.06 -11.27
C LYS A 258 -1.54 11.64 -11.62
N VAL A 259 -2.20 10.63 -11.04
CA VAL A 259 -1.94 9.21 -11.37
C VAL A 259 -2.21 8.96 -12.86
N THR A 260 -3.32 9.46 -13.39
CA THR A 260 -3.66 9.32 -14.82
C THR A 260 -2.59 9.95 -15.71
N ALA A 261 -2.20 11.19 -15.42
CA ALA A 261 -1.18 11.89 -16.19
C ALA A 261 0.20 11.19 -16.13
N LEU A 262 0.57 10.59 -14.99
CA LEU A 262 1.78 9.79 -14.86
C LEU A 262 1.72 8.53 -15.73
N LEU A 263 0.60 7.80 -15.71
CA LEU A 263 0.38 6.59 -16.50
C LEU A 263 0.35 6.86 -18.01
N GLU A 264 -0.06 8.05 -18.43
CA GLU A 264 -0.04 8.51 -19.82
C GLU A 264 1.34 9.02 -20.29
N GLY A 265 2.30 9.18 -19.36
CA GLY A 265 3.63 9.72 -19.65
C GLY A 265 3.65 11.25 -19.84
N ALA A 266 2.66 11.97 -19.30
CA ALA A 266 2.47 13.40 -19.51
C ALA A 266 3.17 14.32 -18.48
N ILE A 267 3.99 13.76 -17.58
CA ILE A 267 4.68 14.48 -16.47
C ILE A 267 6.12 14.01 -16.29
#